data_AF-A0A8I0G0U7-F1
#
_entry.id   AF-A0A8I0G0U7-F1
#
_cell.length_a   1.000
_cell.length_b   1.000
_cell.length_c   1.000
_cell.angle_alpha   90.00
_cell.angle_beta   90.00
_cell.angle_gamma   90.00
#
_symmetry.space_group_name_H-M   'P 1'
#
loop_
_entity.id
_entity.type
_entity.pdbx_description
1 polymer ?
#
loop_
_entity_poly.entity_id
_entity_poly.type
_entity_poly.pdbx_seq_one_letter_code
_entity_poly.pdbx_strand_id
1 'polypeptide(L)' 'MLTCEALAFFDTKTKLAKAAGVELQSLYKWGTLVPEGRARRLEEASGGVLIYDKDVYDRYRQAKRLGKQNTCTTKKESD' A
#
# COMPACT_ATOMS: atom_id res chain seq x y z
N MET A 1 -0.12 1.91 4.83
CA MET A 1 1.17 1.33 4.42
C MET A 1 1.26 1.22 2.90
N LEU A 2 2.39 1.59 2.31
CA LEU A 2 2.61 1.45 0.87
C LEU A 2 3.12 0.05 0.53
N THR A 3 2.78 -0.44 -0.67
CA THR A 3 3.28 -1.74 -1.14
C THR A 3 4.78 -1.77 -1.31
N CYS A 4 5.38 -0.65 -1.72
CA CYS A 4 6.84 -0.50 -1.83
C CYS A 4 7.55 -0.56 -0.47
N GLU A 5 7.00 0.06 0.57
CA GLU A 5 7.55 -0.03 1.93
C GLU A 5 7.49 -1.46 2.46
N ALA A 6 6.35 -2.13 2.27
CA ALA A 6 6.20 -3.52 2.64
C ALA A 6 7.19 -4.40 1.86
N LEU A 7 7.40 -4.12 0.57
CA LEU A 7 8.38 -4.84 -0.23
C LEU A 7 9.82 -4.62 0.25
N ALA A 8 10.18 -3.39 0.61
CA ALA A 8 11.48 -3.04 1.15
C ALA A 8 11.74 -3.74 2.50
N PHE A 9 10.71 -3.87 3.35
CA PHE A 9 10.84 -4.57 4.63
C PHE A 9 11.02 -6.08 4.49
N PHE A 10 10.26 -6.73 3.60
CA PHE A 10 10.32 -8.19 3.42
C PHE A 10 11.39 -8.65 2.41
N ASP A 11 12.14 -7.72 1.81
CA ASP A 11 13.10 -7.88 0.70
C ASP A 11 12.53 -8.42 -0.61
N THR A 12 11.63 -9.39 -0.54
CA THR A 12 11.15 -10.17 -1.68
C THR A 12 9.63 -10.23 -1.73
N LYS A 13 9.09 -10.17 -2.95
CA LYS A 13 7.64 -10.33 -3.20
C LYS A 13 7.10 -11.64 -2.63
N THR A 14 7.89 -12.71 -2.68
CA THR A 14 7.50 -14.03 -2.17
C THR A 14 7.36 -14.04 -0.64
N LYS A 15 8.30 -13.42 0.09
CA LYS A 15 8.21 -13.29 1.55
C LYS A 15 7.03 -12.41 1.95
N LEU A 16 6.84 -11.28 1.26
CA LEU A 16 5.70 -10.39 1.45
C LEU A 16 4.36 -11.12 1.22
N ALA A 17 4.26 -11.93 0.16
CA ALA A 17 3.06 -12.73 -0.15
C ALA A 17 2.77 -13.76 0.94
N LYS A 18 3.81 -14.49 1.39
CA LYS A 18 3.70 -15.44 2.50
C LYS A 18 3.27 -14.77 3.80
N ALA A 19 3.87 -13.62 4.14
CA ALA A 19 3.51 -12.84 5.32
C ALA A 19 2.05 -12.35 5.28
N ALA A 20 1.57 -11.92 4.12
CA ALA A 20 0.17 -11.54 3.92
C ALA A 20 -0.80 -12.73 3.83
N GLY A 21 -0.28 -13.96 3.69
CA GLY A 21 -1.07 -15.16 3.45
C GLY A 21 -1.83 -15.12 2.12
N VAL A 22 -1.20 -14.59 1.07
CA VAL A 22 -1.76 -14.50 -0.28
C VAL A 22 -0.84 -15.13 -1.31
N GLU A 23 -1.43 -15.51 -2.45
CA GLU A 23 -0.68 -15.89 -3.64
C GLU A 23 0.13 -14.70 -4.21
N LEU A 24 1.29 -14.99 -4.80
CA LEU A 24 2.13 -14.00 -5.50
C LEU A 24 1.33 -13.20 -6.55
N GLN A 25 0.41 -13.87 -7.26
CA GLN A 25 -0.47 -13.25 -8.25
C GLN A 25 -1.37 -12.15 -7.65
N SER A 26 -1.82 -12.32 -6.39
CA SER A 26 -2.60 -11.28 -5.71
C SER A 26 -1.78 -10.03 -5.45
N LEU A 27 -0.49 -10.20 -5.17
CA LEU A 27 0.43 -9.11 -4.88
C LEU A 27 0.65 -8.21 -6.09
N TYR A 28 0.69 -8.78 -7.31
CA TYR A 28 0.75 -7.99 -8.55
C TYR A 28 -0.52 -7.19 -8.82
N LYS A 29 -1.67 -7.61 -8.29
CA LYS A 29 -2.92 -6.86 -8.37
C LYS A 29 -2.97 -5.71 -7.35
N TRP A 30 -2.05 -5.68 -6.39
CA TRP A 30 -1.95 -4.56 -5.48
C TRP A 30 -1.36 -3.36 -6.22
N GLY A 31 -2.02 -2.21 -6.10
CA GLY A 31 -1.48 -0.96 -6.60
C GLY A 31 -0.42 -0.40 -5.66
N THR A 32 -0.39 0.92 -5.54
CA THR A 32 0.53 1.65 -4.64
C THR A 32 0.26 1.38 -3.15
N LEU A 33 -0.95 0.97 -2.81
CA LEU A 33 -1.40 0.77 -1.43
C LEU A 33 -1.79 -0.68 -1.18
N VAL A 34 -1.30 -1.27 -0.09
CA VAL A 34 -1.67 -2.63 0.34
C VAL A 34 -3.15 -2.64 0.71
N PRO A 35 -3.96 -3.63 0.31
CA PRO A 35 -5.36 -3.71 0.74
C PRO A 35 -5.51 -3.81 2.26
N GLU A 36 -6.52 -3.14 2.81
CA GLU A 36 -6.81 -3.04 4.25
C GLU A 36 -6.80 -4.41 4.97
N GLY A 37 -7.53 -5.38 4.41
CA GLY A 37 -7.62 -6.74 4.98
C GLY A 37 -6.30 -7.53 4.97
N ARG A 38 -5.27 -7.07 4.26
CA ARG A 38 -3.93 -7.68 4.21
C ARG A 38 -2.93 -6.89 5.02
N ALA A 39 -3.12 -5.57 5.11
CA ALA A 39 -2.29 -4.66 5.87
C ALA A 39 -2.18 -5.08 7.34
N ARG A 40 -3.29 -5.44 7.99
CA ARG A 40 -3.28 -5.97 9.37
C ARG A 40 -2.43 -7.24 9.53
N ARG A 41 -2.52 -8.18 8.58
CA ARG A 41 -1.70 -9.39 8.61
C ARG A 41 -0.22 -9.10 8.43
N LEU A 42 0.11 -8.12 7.58
CA LEU A 42 1.49 -7.69 7.39
C LEU A 42 2.05 -7.00 8.62
N GLU A 43 1.24 -6.20 9.32
CA GLU A 43 1.62 -5.60 10.61
C GLU A 43 1.99 -6.68 11.62
N GLU A 44 1.10 -7.65 11.85
CA GLU A 44 1.32 -8.79 12.75
C GLU A 44 2.56 -9.60 12.33
N ALA A 45 2.71 -9.91 11.04
CA ALA A 45 3.87 -10.65 10.51
C ALA A 45 5.19 -9.88 10.60
N SER A 46 5.14 -8.54 10.56
CA SER A 46 6.30 -7.66 10.72
C SER A 46 6.62 -7.35 12.19
N GLY A 47 5.79 -7.79 13.14
CA GLY A 47 5.95 -7.48 14.55
C GLY A 47 5.72 -6.00 14.88
N GLY A 48 4.90 -5.30 14.11
CA GLY A 48 4.59 -3.87 14.32
C GLY A 48 5.54 -2.90 13.61
N VAL A 49 6.43 -3.37 12.73
CA VAL A 49 7.26 -2.47 11.89
C VAL A 49 6.43 -1.81 10.79
N LEU A 50 5.54 -2.58 10.16
CA LEU A 50 4.59 -2.06 9.17
C LEU A 50 3.29 -1.68 9.89
N ILE A 51 3.14 -0.40 10.20
CA ILE A 51 1.96 0.09 10.92
C ILE A 51 0.75 0.17 9.98
N TYR A 52 -0.32 -0.51 10.37
CA TYR A 52 -1.62 -0.38 9.74
C TYR A 52 -2.37 0.79 10.39
N ASP A 53 -2.34 1.95 9.75
CA ASP A 53 -3.13 3.10 10.17
C ASP A 53 -4.41 3.25 9.32
N LYS A 54 -5.56 2.93 9.92
CA LYS A 54 -6.87 3.03 9.29
C LYS A 54 -7.17 4.46 8.81
N ASP A 55 -6.73 5.49 9.53
CA ASP A 55 -6.97 6.89 9.13
C ASP A 55 -6.25 7.23 7.83
N VAL A 56 -5.05 6.70 7.61
CA VAL A 56 -4.33 6.86 6.34
C VAL A 56 -5.10 6.21 5.19
N TYR A 57 -5.70 5.04 5.43
CA TYR A 57 -6.54 4.35 4.44
C TYR A 57 -7.83 5.10 4.12
N ASP A 58 -8.50 5.63 5.14
CA ASP A 58 -9.72 6.41 4.96
C ASP A 58 -9.43 7.75 4.27
N ARG A 59 -8.34 8.43 4.62
CA ARG A 59 -7.86 9.62 3.90
C ARG A 59 -7.51 9.32 2.45
N TYR A 60 -6.82 8.21 2.17
CA TYR A 60 -6.50 7.82 0.80
C TYR A 60 -7.77 7.49 -0.01
N ARG A 61 -8.74 6.81 0.61
CA ARG A 61 -10.04 6.51 -0.01
C ARG A 61 -10.84 7.80 -0.28
N GLN A 62 -10.83 8.75 0.64
CA GLN A 62 -11.44 10.08 0.47
C GLN A 62 -10.73 10.89 -0.61
N ALA A 63 -9.39 10.92 -0.60
CA ALA A 63 -8.58 11.60 -1.61
C ALA A 63 -8.75 10.99 -3.00
N LYS A 64 -8.94 9.67 -3.13
CA LYS A 64 -9.28 9.05 -4.42
C LYS A 64 -10.67 9.44 -4.93
N ARG A 65 -11.63 9.67 -4.02
CA ARG A 65 -12.97 10.16 -4.36
C ARG A 65 -12.94 11.64 -4.76
N LEU A 66 -12.22 12.49 -4.00
CA LEU A 66 -12.02 13.91 -4.33
C LEU A 66 -11.16 14.10 -5.59
N GLY A 67 -10.12 13.29 -5.76
CA GLY A 67 -9.20 13.34 -6.89
C GLY A 67 -9.81 12.93 -8.23
N LYS A 68 -11.01 12.32 -8.22
CA LYS A 68 -11.79 12.11 -9.45
C LYS A 68 -12.43 13.41 -9.98
N GLN A 69 -12.37 14.51 -9.23
CA GLN A 69 -12.79 15.85 -9.68
C GLN A 69 -11.64 16.72 -10.21
N ASN A 70 -10.38 16.30 -10.05
CA ASN A 70 -9.22 17.09 -10.51
C ASN A 70 -8.30 16.25 -11.41
N THR A 71 -8.78 15.83 -12.58
CA THR A 71 -7.86 15.62 -13.72
C THR A 71 -7.51 16.98 -14.32
N CYS A 72 -6.69 17.77 -13.64
CA CYS A 72 -5.98 18.88 -14.26
C CYS A 72 -4.74 19.30 -13.46
N THR A 73 -3.59 19.20 -14.14
CA THR A 73 -2.35 19.99 -13.94
C THR A 73 -1.57 19.88 -12.62
N THR A 74 -0.40 19.24 -12.69
CA THR A 74 0.86 19.77 -12.11
C THR A 74 2.02 19.19 -12.93
N LYS A 75 2.48 19.89 -13.97
CA LYS A 75 3.67 20.76 -13.97
C LYS A 75 4.90 20.14 -13.29
N LYS A 76 5.89 19.76 -14.10
CA LYS A 76 7.31 19.77 -13.72
C LYS A 76 7.95 20.89 -14.53
N GLU A 77 8.12 22.02 -13.85
CA GLU A 77 8.98 23.15 -14.24
C GLU A 77 10.14 23.13 -13.22
N SER A 78 11.32 23.63 -13.60
CA SER A 78 12.66 23.65 -12.94
C SER A 78 13.64 22.70 -13.64
N ASP A 79 14.70 23.13 -14.33
CA ASP A 79 15.38 24.42 -14.50
C ASP A 79 15.93 24.50 -15.93
#